data_AF-A0A1Y4R5R4-F1
#
_entry.id   AF-A0A1Y4R5R4-F1
#
_cell.length_a   1.000
_cell.length_b   1.000
_cell.length_c   1.000
_cell.angle_alpha   90.00
_cell.angle_beta   90.00
_cell.angle_gamma   90.00
#
_symmetry.space_group_name_H-M   'P 1'
#
loop_
_entity.id
_entity.type
_entity.pdbx_description
1 polymer ?
#
loop_
_entity_poly.entity_id
_entity_poly.type
_entity_poly.pdbx_seq_one_letter_code
_entity_poly.pdbx_strand_id
1 'polypeptide(L)'
;MKTYYDYLEESTNVVKSNTNKNKIITVLSYLLIWAFAMIVFWFFTSGSDAMGYSLMFLWIVLPVTTFIVSVVIGKNDFWGKGKWAFTIFFGAMYMLAEYGTFKMANNIAFNKLNAPDFGMIVAGAIISAIGMLVGSLWNKKRYDQNKKDK
;
A
#
# COMPACT_ATOMS: atom_id res chain seq x y z
N MET A 1 6.57 -11.52 -43.70
CA MET A 1 7.22 -10.26 -43.31
C MET A 1 6.24 -9.56 -42.36
N LYS A 2 6.60 -9.33 -41.08
CA LYS A 2 5.71 -8.66 -40.13
C LYS A 2 5.46 -7.22 -40.59
N THR A 3 4.20 -6.80 -40.62
CA THR A 3 3.80 -5.46 -41.05
C THR A 3 4.16 -4.45 -39.96
N TYR A 4 4.40 -3.19 -40.30
CA TYR A 4 4.67 -2.13 -39.30
C TYR A 4 3.57 -2.06 -38.21
N TYR A 5 2.31 -2.32 -38.59
CA TYR A 5 1.18 -2.43 -37.66
C TYR A 5 1.35 -3.56 -36.64
N ASP A 6 1.87 -4.73 -37.05
CA ASP A 6 2.10 -5.87 -36.14
C ASP A 6 3.15 -5.50 -35.07
N TYR A 7 4.18 -4.73 -35.44
CA TYR A 7 5.18 -4.25 -34.49
C TYR A 7 4.62 -3.23 -33.51
N LEU A 8 3.74 -2.33 -33.97
CA LEU A 8 3.08 -1.36 -33.08
C LEU A 8 2.13 -2.05 -32.11
N GLU A 9 1.37 -3.02 -32.60
CA GLU A 9 0.41 -3.77 -31.79
C GLU A 9 1.13 -4.66 -30.77
N GLU A 10 2.20 -5.35 -31.17
CA GLU A 10 3.04 -6.14 -30.28
C GLU A 10 3.68 -5.24 -29.22
N SER A 11 4.34 -4.14 -29.62
CA SER A 11 4.96 -3.18 -28.70
C SER A 11 3.96 -2.58 -27.71
N THR A 12 2.77 -2.22 -28.18
CA THR A 12 1.69 -1.68 -27.33
C THR A 12 1.20 -2.73 -26.33
N ASN A 13 1.04 -3.97 -26.78
CA ASN A 13 0.64 -5.08 -25.92
C ASN A 13 1.71 -5.41 -24.86
N VAL A 14 3.01 -5.37 -25.19
CA VAL A 14 4.07 -5.63 -24.20
C VAL A 14 4.10 -4.53 -23.13
N VAL A 15 3.99 -3.26 -23.52
CA VAL A 15 3.99 -2.12 -22.57
C VAL A 15 2.76 -2.14 -21.66
N LYS A 16 1.58 -2.42 -22.22
CA LYS A 16 0.33 -2.53 -21.44
C LYS A 16 0.36 -3.71 -20.47
N SER A 17 0.89 -4.86 -20.91
CA SER A 17 1.10 -6.05 -20.07
C SER A 17 2.05 -5.77 -18.91
N ASN A 18 3.22 -5.16 -19.17
CA ASN A 18 4.18 -4.82 -18.13
C ASN A 18 3.64 -3.79 -17.13
N THR A 19 2.86 -2.81 -17.60
CA THR A 19 2.21 -1.83 -16.71
C THR A 19 1.20 -2.50 -15.78
N ASN A 20 0.39 -3.43 -16.29
CA ASN A 20 -0.57 -4.17 -15.48
C ASN A 20 0.10 -5.16 -14.52
N LYS A 21 1.22 -5.79 -14.92
CA LYS A 21 2.04 -6.61 -14.01
C LYS A 21 2.59 -5.77 -12.86
N ASN A 22 3.20 -4.61 -13.14
CA ASN A 22 3.77 -3.75 -12.09
C ASN A 22 2.71 -3.25 -11.09
N LYS A 23 1.51 -2.93 -11.59
CA LYS A 23 0.32 -2.62 -10.78
C LYS A 23 -0.01 -3.75 -9.80
N ILE A 24 -0.16 -4.98 -10.31
CA ILE A 24 -0.50 -6.16 -9.52
C ILE A 24 0.61 -6.49 -8.52
N ILE A 25 1.87 -6.47 -8.94
CA ILE A 25 3.04 -6.73 -8.09
C ILE A 25 3.10 -5.74 -6.93
N THR A 26 2.82 -4.46 -7.18
CA THR A 26 2.81 -3.43 -6.13
C THR A 26 1.77 -3.74 -5.05
N VAL A 27 0.53 -4.08 -5.44
CA VAL A 27 -0.53 -4.43 -4.49
C VAL A 27 -0.23 -5.75 -3.77
N LEU A 28 0.26 -6.77 -4.49
CA LEU A 28 0.67 -8.05 -3.89
C LEU A 28 1.80 -7.87 -2.88
N SER A 29 2.80 -7.05 -3.18
CA SER A 29 3.91 -6.80 -2.25
C SER A 29 3.43 -6.19 -0.94
N TYR A 30 2.50 -5.24 -1.00
CA TYR A 30 1.86 -4.67 0.19
C TYR A 30 1.09 -5.72 0.98
N LEU A 31 0.26 -6.53 0.29
CA LEU A 31 -0.53 -7.58 0.93
C LEU A 31 0.35 -8.65 1.58
N LEU A 32 1.48 -9.00 0.96
CA LEU A 32 2.45 -9.94 1.53
C LEU A 32 3.08 -9.39 2.81
N ILE A 33 3.51 -8.12 2.81
CA ILE A 33 4.06 -7.48 4.02
C ILE A 33 2.99 -7.43 5.11
N TRP A 34 1.77 -7.05 4.75
CA TRP A 34 0.65 -6.98 5.68
C TRP A 34 0.29 -8.36 6.27
N ALA A 35 0.22 -9.40 5.46
CA ALA A 35 -0.09 -10.76 5.94
C ALA A 35 1.08 -11.33 6.77
N PHE A 36 2.32 -11.07 6.36
CA PHE A 36 3.50 -11.46 7.12
C PHE A 36 3.51 -10.81 8.50
N ALA A 37 3.13 -9.52 8.61
CA ALA A 37 2.95 -8.83 9.88
C ALA A 37 2.05 -9.60 10.84
N MET A 38 0.89 -10.03 10.33
CA MET A 38 -0.14 -10.75 11.08
C MET A 38 0.39 -12.11 11.53
N ILE A 39 1.02 -12.87 10.63
CA ILE A 39 1.58 -14.18 10.95
C ILE A 39 2.66 -14.04 12.02
N VAL A 40 3.60 -13.09 11.85
CA VAL A 40 4.69 -12.93 12.81
C VAL A 40 4.16 -12.53 14.19
N PHE A 41 3.15 -11.66 14.25
CA PHE A 41 2.48 -11.34 15.51
C PHE A 41 1.93 -12.60 16.19
N TRP A 42 1.07 -13.36 15.50
CA TRP A 42 0.40 -14.52 16.11
C TRP A 42 1.33 -15.70 16.44
N PHE A 43 2.40 -15.91 15.68
CA PHE A 43 3.32 -17.03 15.89
C PHE A 43 4.48 -16.72 16.83
N PHE A 44 4.95 -15.47 16.88
CA PHE A 44 6.19 -15.12 17.58
C PHE A 44 6.00 -14.15 18.76
N THR A 45 4.84 -13.49 18.92
CA THR A 45 4.64 -12.59 20.06
C THR A 45 3.86 -13.24 21.19
N SER A 46 4.49 -13.27 22.37
CA SER A 46 3.86 -13.65 23.64
C SER A 46 3.29 -12.40 24.34
N GLY A 47 2.43 -12.55 25.35
CA GLY A 47 1.65 -11.44 25.93
C GLY A 47 2.44 -10.20 26.38
N SER A 48 3.70 -10.36 26.81
CA SER A 48 4.58 -9.23 27.18
C SER A 48 5.28 -8.60 25.98
N ASP A 49 5.67 -9.40 24.98
CA ASP A 49 6.39 -8.93 23.77
C ASP A 49 5.45 -8.38 22.71
N ALA A 50 4.16 -8.75 22.76
CA ALA A 50 3.12 -8.31 21.85
C ALA A 50 2.97 -6.78 21.85
N MET A 51 3.10 -6.12 23.01
CA MET A 51 3.05 -4.66 23.15
C MET A 51 4.19 -3.95 22.42
N GLY A 52 5.42 -4.39 22.57
CA GLY A 52 6.55 -3.76 21.86
C GLY A 52 6.50 -4.02 20.35
N TYR A 53 6.23 -5.27 19.97
CA TYR A 53 6.20 -5.69 18.57
C TYR A 53 5.15 -4.95 17.77
N SER A 54 3.91 -4.91 18.26
CA SER A 54 2.84 -4.33 17.48
C SER A 54 2.88 -2.80 17.52
N LEU A 55 3.51 -2.16 18.51
CA LEU A 55 3.82 -0.74 18.42
C LEU A 55 4.79 -0.48 17.26
N MET A 56 5.87 -1.25 17.17
CA MET A 56 6.85 -1.09 16.09
C MET A 56 6.25 -1.40 14.71
N PHE A 57 5.45 -2.46 14.60
CA PHE A 57 4.86 -2.87 13.34
C PHE A 57 3.73 -1.93 12.88
N LEU A 58 2.83 -1.55 13.78
CA LEU A 58 1.72 -0.65 13.46
C LEU A 58 2.16 0.79 13.28
N TRP A 59 3.13 1.29 14.03
CA TRP A 59 3.47 2.73 13.97
C TRP A 59 4.69 3.04 13.11
N ILE A 60 5.52 2.05 12.78
CA ILE A 60 6.69 2.25 11.94
C ILE A 60 6.56 1.47 10.63
N VAL A 61 6.48 0.13 10.70
CA VAL A 61 6.56 -0.70 9.49
C VAL A 61 5.37 -0.46 8.55
N LEU A 62 4.14 -0.53 9.04
CA LEU A 62 2.94 -0.33 8.23
C LEU A 62 2.80 1.10 7.67
N PRO A 63 3.06 2.17 8.43
CA PRO A 63 3.05 3.54 7.92
C PRO A 63 4.11 3.76 6.85
N VAL A 64 5.34 3.30 7.08
CA VAL A 64 6.45 3.46 6.13
C VAL A 64 6.17 2.69 4.84
N THR A 65 5.70 1.44 4.95
CA THR A 65 5.37 0.62 3.77
C THR A 65 4.19 1.18 3.00
N THR A 66 3.14 1.62 3.69
CA THR A 66 2.00 2.33 3.08
C THR A 66 2.44 3.58 2.35
N PHE A 67 3.33 4.37 2.96
CA PHE A 67 3.89 5.57 2.35
C PHE A 67 4.70 5.25 1.08
N ILE A 68 5.62 4.28 1.13
CA ILE A 68 6.43 3.91 -0.03
C ILE A 68 5.55 3.40 -1.17
N VAL A 69 4.60 2.52 -0.88
CA VAL A 69 3.69 1.96 -1.88
C VAL A 69 2.81 3.05 -2.49
N SER A 70 2.28 3.98 -1.68
CA SER A 70 1.49 5.12 -2.18
C SER A 70 2.32 6.10 -3.02
N VAL A 71 3.59 6.34 -2.68
CA VAL A 71 4.53 7.07 -3.55
C VAL A 71 4.74 6.35 -4.87
N VAL A 72 4.93 5.03 -4.88
CA VAL A 72 5.11 4.25 -6.12
C VAL A 72 3.86 4.31 -6.99
N ILE A 73 2.66 4.20 -6.40
CA ILE A 73 1.38 4.34 -7.11
C ILE A 73 1.24 5.74 -7.70
N GLY A 74 1.53 6.79 -6.92
CA GLY A 74 1.47 8.18 -7.37
C GLY A 74 2.47 8.50 -8.48
N LYS A 75 3.71 7.99 -8.36
CA LYS A 75 4.81 8.22 -9.31
C LYS A 75 4.53 7.59 -10.67
N ASN A 76 3.92 6.40 -10.69
CA ASN A 76 3.59 5.71 -11.94
C ASN A 76 2.18 6.03 -12.45
N ASP A 77 1.46 6.94 -11.78
CA ASP A 77 0.06 7.28 -12.05
C ASP A 77 -0.83 6.05 -12.29
N PHE A 78 -0.63 5.01 -11.47
CA PHE A 78 -1.39 3.78 -11.62
C PHE A 78 -2.88 4.06 -11.41
N TRP A 79 -3.72 3.67 -12.38
CA TRP A 79 -5.17 3.91 -12.39
C TRP A 79 -5.62 5.39 -12.50
N GLY A 80 -4.72 6.34 -12.78
CA GLY A 80 -5.09 7.75 -13.03
C GLY A 80 -5.87 8.35 -11.86
N LYS A 81 -7.13 8.77 -12.07
CA LYS A 81 -8.00 9.30 -11.00
C LYS A 81 -8.41 8.24 -9.96
N GLY A 82 -8.43 6.96 -10.34
CA GLY A 82 -8.80 5.85 -9.45
C GLY A 82 -7.77 5.57 -8.35
N LYS A 83 -6.55 6.13 -8.45
CA LYS A 83 -5.50 5.95 -7.44
C LYS A 83 -5.92 6.44 -6.05
N TRP A 84 -6.78 7.46 -5.98
CA TRP A 84 -7.28 7.98 -4.70
C TRP A 84 -8.17 7.01 -3.95
N ALA A 85 -8.82 6.04 -4.62
CA ALA A 85 -9.54 4.98 -3.92
C ALA A 85 -8.61 4.12 -3.07
N PHE A 86 -7.32 4.02 -3.44
CA PHE A 86 -6.34 3.29 -2.66
C PHE A 86 -6.03 3.94 -1.31
N THR A 87 -6.23 5.26 -1.12
CA THR A 87 -6.00 5.87 0.20
C THR A 87 -6.98 5.33 1.23
N ILE A 88 -8.24 5.13 0.83
CA ILE A 88 -9.27 4.51 1.67
C ILE A 88 -8.94 3.02 1.91
N PHE A 89 -8.51 2.30 0.87
CA PHE A 89 -8.07 0.90 1.00
C PHE A 89 -6.94 0.75 2.02
N PHE A 90 -5.90 1.58 1.93
CA PHE A 90 -4.78 1.55 2.86
C PHE A 90 -5.19 1.93 4.28
N GLY A 91 -6.08 2.91 4.45
CA GLY A 91 -6.68 3.22 5.75
C GLY A 91 -7.43 2.04 6.36
N ALA A 92 -8.27 1.35 5.58
CA ALA A 92 -8.99 0.18 6.04
C ALA A 92 -8.04 -0.97 6.43
N MET A 93 -6.99 -1.21 5.63
CA MET A 93 -5.97 -2.21 5.92
C MET A 93 -5.17 -1.88 7.20
N TYR A 94 -4.93 -0.60 7.45
CA TYR A 94 -4.25 -0.14 8.66
C TYR A 94 -5.09 -0.41 9.92
N MET A 95 -6.37 -0.07 9.88
CA MET A 95 -7.32 -0.41 10.95
C MET A 95 -7.43 -1.92 11.16
N LEU A 96 -7.49 -2.70 10.08
CA LEU A 96 -7.56 -4.16 10.15
C LEU A 96 -6.32 -4.77 10.80
N ALA A 97 -5.13 -4.22 10.53
CA ALA A 97 -3.90 -4.70 11.17
C ALA A 97 -3.93 -4.46 12.68
N GLU A 98 -4.32 -3.26 13.12
CA GLU A 98 -4.40 -2.95 14.54
C GLU A 98 -5.47 -3.81 15.25
N TYR A 99 -6.65 -3.92 14.62
CA TYR A 99 -7.74 -4.71 15.18
C TYR A 99 -7.37 -6.20 15.26
N GLY A 100 -6.85 -6.76 14.19
CA GLY A 100 -6.54 -8.19 14.08
C GLY A 100 -5.30 -8.63 14.88
N THR A 101 -4.48 -7.69 15.34
CA THR A 101 -3.36 -7.98 16.24
C THR A 101 -3.73 -7.67 17.68
N PHE A 102 -3.47 -6.44 18.13
CA PHE A 102 -3.60 -6.02 19.50
C PHE A 102 -4.99 -6.16 20.06
N LYS A 103 -6.00 -5.62 19.37
CA LYS A 103 -7.35 -5.63 19.91
C LYS A 103 -7.89 -7.05 19.98
N MET A 104 -7.61 -7.88 18.98
CA MET A 104 -8.03 -9.28 18.99
C MET A 104 -7.31 -10.08 20.07
N ALA A 105 -5.99 -9.93 20.23
CA ALA A 105 -5.24 -10.59 21.31
C ALA A 105 -5.74 -10.14 22.69
N ASN A 106 -6.00 -8.84 22.87
CA ASN A 106 -6.56 -8.29 24.11
C ASN A 106 -7.99 -8.77 24.37
N ASN A 107 -8.83 -8.85 23.34
CA ASN A 107 -10.19 -9.36 23.47
C ASN A 107 -10.22 -10.82 23.92
N ILE A 108 -9.30 -11.65 23.41
CA ILE A 108 -9.14 -13.06 23.83
C ILE A 108 -8.65 -13.13 25.28
N ALA A 109 -7.65 -12.31 25.65
CA ALA A 109 -7.07 -12.34 26.98
C ALA A 109 -8.04 -11.87 28.08
N PHE A 110 -8.90 -10.89 27.79
CA PHE A 110 -9.79 -10.28 28.77
C PHE A 110 -11.29 -10.59 28.56
N ASN A 111 -11.63 -11.48 27.62
CA ASN A 111 -13.01 -11.87 27.28
C ASN A 111 -13.96 -10.67 27.04
N LYS A 112 -13.42 -9.58 26.49
CA LYS A 112 -14.16 -8.34 26.23
C LYS A 112 -14.02 -7.97 24.76
N LEU A 113 -15.13 -7.87 24.03
CA LEU A 113 -15.12 -7.44 22.63
C LEU A 113 -14.99 -5.93 22.53
N ASN A 114 -13.78 -5.45 22.27
CA ASN A 114 -13.55 -4.05 21.87
C ASN A 114 -13.82 -3.88 20.37
N ALA A 115 -14.50 -2.81 19.99
CA ALA A 115 -14.78 -2.48 18.61
C ALA A 115 -13.51 -1.99 17.86
N PRO A 116 -13.45 -2.18 16.52
CA PRO A 116 -12.42 -1.56 15.69
C PRO A 116 -12.47 -0.03 15.84
N ASP A 117 -11.29 0.61 15.87
CA ASP A 117 -11.21 2.08 15.94
C ASP A 117 -11.16 2.65 14.52
N PHE A 118 -12.30 3.17 14.08
CA PHE A 118 -12.42 3.79 12.76
C PHE A 118 -11.52 5.03 12.60
N GLY A 119 -11.05 5.64 13.69
CA GLY A 119 -10.07 6.73 13.65
C GLY A 119 -8.74 6.32 13.01
N MET A 120 -8.36 5.05 13.12
CA MET A 120 -7.14 4.51 12.49
C MET A 120 -7.24 4.47 10.97
N ILE A 121 -8.45 4.37 10.41
CA ILE A 121 -8.65 4.51 8.96
C ILE A 121 -8.18 5.88 8.49
N VAL A 122 -8.50 6.93 9.25
CA VAL A 122 -8.12 8.31 8.93
C VAL A 122 -6.60 8.46 8.95
N ALA A 123 -5.93 7.90 9.95
CA ALA A 123 -4.47 7.94 10.05
C ALA A 123 -3.81 7.27 8.82
N GLY A 124 -4.21 6.04 8.49
CA GLY A 124 -3.68 5.32 7.33
C GLY A 124 -4.01 6.01 6.00
N ALA A 125 -5.20 6.61 5.89
CA ALA A 125 -5.61 7.36 4.71
C ALA A 125 -4.79 8.64 4.52
N ILE A 126 -4.48 9.37 5.59
CA ILE A 126 -3.63 10.58 5.54
C ILE A 126 -2.22 10.22 5.09
N ILE A 127 -1.60 9.20 5.70
CA ILE A 127 -0.24 8.75 5.32
C ILE A 127 -0.21 8.39 3.84
N SER A 128 -1.20 7.63 3.39
CA SER A 128 -1.32 7.24 1.98
C SER A 128 -1.56 8.44 1.06
N ALA A 129 -2.41 9.39 1.44
CA ALA A 129 -2.66 10.59 0.65
C ALA A 129 -1.38 11.43 0.48
N ILE A 130 -0.58 11.59 1.55
CA ILE A 130 0.70 12.29 1.48
C ILE A 130 1.66 11.57 0.54
N GLY A 131 1.82 10.25 0.68
CA GLY A 131 2.66 9.46 -0.24
C GLY A 131 2.21 9.58 -1.69
N MET A 132 0.90 9.55 -1.92
CA MET A 132 0.32 9.70 -3.26
C MET A 132 0.56 11.08 -3.88
N LEU A 133 0.47 12.14 -3.07
CA LEU A 133 0.78 13.51 -3.47
C LEU A 133 2.26 13.64 -3.84
N VAL A 134 3.16 13.16 -2.98
CA VAL A 134 4.62 13.17 -3.23
C VAL A 134 4.96 12.43 -4.53
N GLY A 135 4.41 11.23 -4.71
CA GLY A 135 4.58 10.45 -5.95
C GLY A 135 4.07 11.20 -7.19
N SER A 136 2.87 11.79 -7.09
CA SER A 136 2.26 12.51 -8.21
C SER A 136 3.04 13.78 -8.60
N LEU A 137 3.60 14.49 -7.63
CA LEU A 137 4.46 15.65 -7.88
C LEU A 137 5.74 15.26 -8.62
N TRP A 138 6.36 14.14 -8.24
CA TRP A 138 7.53 13.61 -8.95
C TRP A 138 7.21 13.22 -10.39
N ASN A 139 6.04 12.62 -10.63
CA ASN A 139 5.61 12.29 -11.99
C ASN A 139 5.45 13.55 -12.85
N LYS A 140 4.81 14.59 -12.31
CA LYS A 140 4.64 15.88 -13.00
C LYS A 140 5.99 16.51 -13.36
N LYS A 141 6.93 16.53 -12.42
CA LYS A 141 8.29 17.05 -12.65
C LYS A 141 9.01 16.29 -13.78
N ARG A 142 8.89 14.97 -13.82
CA ARG A 142 9.49 14.13 -14.88
C ARG A 142 8.85 14.40 -16.25
N TYR A 143 7.53 14.57 -16.28
CA TYR A 143 6.81 14.94 -17.51
C TYR A 143 7.27 16.30 -18.05
N ASP A 144 7.39 17.30 -17.17
CA ASP A 144 7.83 18.65 -17.54
C ASP A 144 9.29 18.68 -18.03
N GLN A 145 10.17 17.83 -17.50
CA GLN A 145 11.55 17.67 -17.99
C GLN A 145 11.59 17.07 -19.40
N ASN A 146 10.91 15.95 -19.63
CA ASN A 146 10.84 15.30 -20.95
C ASN A 146 10.24 16.19 -22.05
N LYS A 147 9.47 17.22 -21.68
CA LYS A 147 8.90 18.20 -22.61
C LYS A 147 9.88 19.34 -22.94
N LYS A 148 10.81 19.65 -22.05
CA LYS A 148 11.85 20.68 -22.28
C LYS A 148 13.02 20.16 -23.11
N ASP A 149 13.24 18.84 -23.09
CA ASP A 149 14.31 18.18 -23.84
C ASP A 149 13.89 17.77 -25.28
N LYS A 150 12.69 18.17 -25.71
CA LYS A 150 12.14 18.00 -27.08
C LYS A 150 12.00 19.35 -27.76
#